data_AF-A0A235IIC8-F1
#
_entry.id   AF-A0A235IIC8-F1
#
_cell.length_a   1.000
_cell.length_b   1.000
_cell.length_c   1.000
_cell.angle_alpha   90.00
_cell.angle_beta   90.00
_cell.angle_gamma   90.00
#
_symmetry.space_group_name_H-M   'P 1'
#
loop_
_entity.id
_entity.type
_entity.pdbx_description
1 polymer ?
#
loop_
_entity_poly.entity_id
_entity_poly.type
_entity_poly.pdbx_seq_one_letter_code
_entity_poly.pdbx_strand_id
1 'polypeptide(L)'
;MPCQILLISVKPEYANKIFEERTKKVELRRVRTRVKTGDIVFVYVSSPKKTFLGFFEVDFVIEKLASKNELKELWKQVKDHAGIKRQDFYEYYKGASLAVGIYFINAKKFENPIELHRLKDKISYLRPPQSYRYLNEKEYETIMLLGGENLSTLTNN
;
A
#
# COMPACT_ATOMS: atom_id res chain seq x y z
N MET A 1 16.66 -0.01 8.88
CA MET A 1 15.51 0.82 8.46
C MET A 1 15.20 0.53 7.00
N PRO A 2 13.91 0.52 6.60
CA PRO A 2 13.54 0.38 5.19
C PRO A 2 14.18 1.50 4.36
N CYS A 3 14.54 1.19 3.11
CA CYS A 3 15.18 2.16 2.23
C CYS A 3 14.17 3.19 1.71
N GLN A 4 12.91 2.78 1.54
CA GLN A 4 11.77 3.64 1.22
C GLN A 4 10.58 3.31 2.12
N ILE A 5 9.82 4.35 2.48
CA ILE A 5 8.54 4.22 3.16
C ILE A 5 7.47 4.85 2.29
N LEU A 6 6.55 4.03 1.79
CA LEU A 6 5.49 4.47 0.88
C LEU A 6 4.18 4.59 1.63
N LEU A 7 3.46 5.69 1.43
CA LEU A 7 2.07 5.83 1.82
C LEU A 7 1.19 5.67 0.59
N ILE A 8 0.17 4.83 0.69
CA ILE A 8 -0.86 4.66 -0.33
C ILE A 8 -2.27 4.85 0.24
N SER A 9 -3.18 5.32 -0.62
CA SER A 9 -4.61 5.32 -0.35
C SER A 9 -5.27 4.10 -0.97
N VAL A 10 -6.10 3.39 -0.20
CA VAL A 10 -6.83 2.18 -0.59
C VAL A 10 -8.31 2.33 -0.24
N LYS A 11 -9.20 1.74 -1.05
CA LYS A 11 -10.64 1.72 -0.75
C LYS A 11 -10.96 0.73 0.37
N PRO A 12 -12.01 0.97 1.19
CA PRO A 12 -12.37 0.08 2.29
C PRO A 12 -12.48 -1.41 1.90
N GLU A 13 -13.06 -1.74 0.74
CA GLU A 13 -13.22 -3.13 0.31
C GLU A 13 -11.88 -3.83 0.03
N TYR A 14 -10.87 -3.11 -0.45
CA TYR A 14 -9.54 -3.70 -0.69
C TYR A 14 -8.72 -3.77 0.59
N ALA A 15 -8.87 -2.80 1.49
CA ALA A 15 -8.26 -2.87 2.81
C ALA A 15 -8.76 -4.09 3.60
N ASN A 16 -10.05 -4.42 3.49
CA ASN A 16 -10.63 -5.64 4.08
C ASN A 16 -9.93 -6.91 3.57
N LYS A 17 -9.70 -6.98 2.25
CA LYS A 17 -9.01 -8.11 1.61
C LYS A 17 -7.55 -8.24 2.00
N ILE A 18 -6.87 -7.13 2.29
CA ILE A 18 -5.48 -7.12 2.76
C ILE A 18 -5.42 -7.63 4.20
N PHE A 19 -6.20 -7.02 5.10
CA PHE A 19 -5.96 -7.14 6.54
C PHE A 19 -6.87 -8.13 7.26
N GLU A 20 -8.13 -8.27 6.85
CA GLU A 20 -9.10 -9.16 7.51
C GLU A 20 -9.15 -10.52 6.81
N GLU A 21 -9.44 -10.54 5.51
CA GLU A 21 -9.58 -11.79 4.75
C GLU A 21 -8.22 -12.41 4.39
N ARG A 22 -7.17 -11.59 4.31
CA ARG A 22 -5.81 -11.99 3.87
C ARG A 22 -5.78 -12.66 2.48
N THR A 23 -6.73 -12.30 1.62
CA THR A 23 -6.87 -12.83 0.25
C THR A 23 -6.12 -11.99 -0.77
N LYS A 24 -5.92 -10.70 -0.51
CA LYS A 24 -5.14 -9.80 -1.37
C LYS A 24 -3.67 -9.78 -0.93
N LYS A 25 -2.76 -10.06 -1.87
CA LYS A 25 -1.30 -10.10 -1.69
C LYS A 25 -0.51 -9.26 -2.69
N VAL A 26 -1.20 -8.60 -3.63
CA VAL A 26 -0.57 -7.66 -4.58
C VAL A 26 -1.38 -6.39 -4.67
N GLU A 27 -0.71 -5.25 -4.58
CA GLU A 27 -1.26 -3.93 -4.79
C GLU A 27 -0.96 -3.40 -6.20
N LEU A 28 -2.00 -2.95 -6.91
CA LEU A 28 -1.90 -2.53 -8.31
C LEU A 28 -1.80 -1.01 -8.42
N ARG A 29 -0.86 -0.51 -9.21
CA ARG A 29 -0.64 0.93 -9.41
C ARG A 29 -0.34 1.25 -10.87
N ARG A 30 -0.80 2.42 -11.33
CA ARG A 30 -0.58 2.93 -12.69
C ARG A 30 0.72 3.73 -12.87
N VAL A 31 1.46 3.92 -11.79
CA VAL A 31 2.64 4.77 -11.71
C VAL A 31 3.77 4.02 -11.01
N ARG A 32 5.01 4.23 -11.49
CA ARG A 32 6.21 3.63 -10.93
C ARG A 32 6.40 4.07 -9.48
N THR A 33 6.82 3.14 -8.64
CA THR A 33 7.30 3.43 -7.28
C THR A 33 8.77 3.01 -7.19
N ARG A 34 9.46 3.47 -6.15
CA ARG A 34 10.89 3.20 -5.88
C ARG A 34 11.04 2.17 -4.77
N VAL A 35 9.94 1.60 -4.30
CA VAL A 35 9.98 0.57 -3.28
C VAL A 35 10.58 -0.70 -3.84
N LYS A 36 11.34 -1.39 -3.01
CA LYS A 36 12.00 -2.66 -3.30
C LYS A 36 11.74 -3.63 -2.13
N THR A 37 12.16 -4.87 -2.29
CA THR A 37 12.06 -5.90 -1.24
C THR A 37 12.53 -5.37 0.12
N GLY A 38 11.73 -5.60 1.16
CA GLY A 38 11.97 -5.15 2.53
C GLY A 38 11.53 -3.72 2.83
N ASP A 39 11.10 -2.93 1.84
CA ASP A 39 10.53 -1.61 2.08
C ASP A 39 9.12 -1.70 2.67
N ILE A 40 8.70 -0.65 3.37
CA ILE A 40 7.41 -0.61 4.07
C ILE A 40 6.39 0.22 3.30
N VAL A 41 5.17 -0.27 3.22
CA VAL A 41 4.02 0.46 2.67
C VAL A 41 2.95 0.64 3.73
N PHE A 42 2.68 1.89 4.12
CA PHE A 42 1.53 2.25 4.95
C PHE A 42 0.25 2.34 4.12
N VAL A 43 -0.82 1.83 4.69
CA VAL A 43 -2.15 1.82 4.07
C VAL A 43 -3.07 2.80 4.78
N TYR A 44 -3.36 3.91 4.10
CA TYR A 44 -4.48 4.77 4.45
C TYR A 44 -5.75 4.27 3.76
N VAL A 45 -6.80 4.04 4.55
CA VAL A 45 -8.12 3.69 4.04
C VAL A 45 -8.93 4.94 3.83
N SER A 46 -9.37 5.13 2.60
CA SER A 46 -10.17 6.28 2.18
C SER A 46 -11.59 6.28 2.78
N SER A 47 -12.42 7.25 2.36
CA SER A 47 -13.79 7.43 2.84
C SER A 47 -14.62 6.14 2.72
N PRO A 48 -15.52 5.83 3.69
CA PRO A 48 -15.86 6.63 4.87
C PRO A 48 -14.90 6.48 6.06
N LYS A 49 -13.99 5.49 6.06
CA LYS A 49 -13.14 5.18 7.23
C LYS A 49 -12.15 6.31 7.56
N LYS A 50 -11.40 6.81 6.56
CA LYS A 50 -10.40 7.89 6.72
C LYS A 50 -9.35 7.60 7.82
N THR A 51 -8.73 6.42 7.75
CA THR A 51 -7.88 5.87 8.83
C THR A 51 -6.60 5.26 8.26
N PHE A 52 -5.45 5.50 8.90
CA PHE A 52 -4.26 4.67 8.71
C PHE A 52 -4.48 3.35 9.42
N LEU A 53 -4.71 2.29 8.65
CA LEU A 53 -5.18 1.02 9.20
C LEU A 53 -4.03 0.06 9.55
N GLY A 54 -2.92 0.17 8.85
CA GLY A 54 -1.80 -0.74 9.00
C GLY A 54 -0.75 -0.55 7.92
N PHE A 55 0.12 -1.54 7.79
CA PHE A 55 1.20 -1.57 6.82
C PHE A 55 1.49 -2.98 6.34
N PHE A 56 2.31 -3.09 5.32
CA PHE A 56 2.88 -4.35 4.85
C PHE A 56 4.31 -4.14 4.37
N GLU A 57 5.06 -5.23 4.28
CA GLU A 57 6.41 -5.27 3.75
C GLU A 57 6.38 -5.68 2.28
N VAL A 58 7.14 -4.99 1.44
CA VAL A 58 7.28 -5.32 0.02
C VAL A 58 8.08 -6.61 -0.14
N ASP A 59 7.50 -7.59 -0.84
CA ASP A 59 8.19 -8.81 -1.23
C ASP A 59 8.96 -8.57 -2.52
N PHE A 60 8.26 -8.20 -3.60
CA PHE A 60 8.86 -7.78 -4.86
C PHE A 60 7.91 -6.90 -5.67
N VAL A 61 8.44 -6.25 -6.72
CA VAL A 61 7.66 -5.38 -7.61
C VAL A 61 7.76 -5.89 -9.04
N ILE A 62 6.62 -6.00 -9.70
CA ILE A 62 6.51 -6.25 -11.15
C ILE A 62 6.15 -4.94 -11.82
N GLU A 63 6.88 -4.59 -12.88
CA GLU A 63 6.55 -3.45 -13.73
C GLU A 63 6.44 -3.87 -15.20
N LYS A 64 5.38 -3.42 -15.85
CA LYS A 64 5.11 -3.68 -17.27
C LYS A 64 4.57 -2.43 -17.95
N LEU A 65 4.82 -2.29 -19.25
CA LEU A 65 4.06 -1.32 -20.05
C LEU A 65 2.57 -1.66 -19.98
N ALA A 66 1.68 -0.67 -19.94
CA ALA A 66 0.24 -0.92 -19.92
C ALA A 66 -0.33 -1.19 -21.34
N SER A 67 0.40 -1.94 -22.16
CA SER A 67 -0.06 -2.39 -23.48
C SER A 67 -1.02 -3.58 -23.34
N LYS A 68 -1.84 -3.86 -24.37
CA LYS A 68 -2.82 -4.95 -24.34
C LYS A 68 -2.20 -6.31 -24.03
N ASN A 69 -1.02 -6.62 -24.58
CA ASN A 69 -0.36 -7.91 -24.36
C ASN A 69 0.28 -7.99 -22.97
N GLU A 70 0.95 -6.93 -22.54
CA GLU A 70 1.55 -6.87 -21.21
C GLU A 70 0.51 -6.93 -20.09
N LEU A 71 -0.66 -6.31 -20.26
CA LEU A 71 -1.76 -6.41 -19.29
C LEU A 71 -2.34 -7.82 -19.20
N LYS A 72 -2.37 -8.58 -20.30
CA LYS A 72 -2.76 -10.00 -20.25
C LYS A 72 -1.75 -10.82 -19.45
N GLU A 73 -0.46 -10.59 -19.66
CA GLU A 73 0.59 -11.30 -18.92
C GLU A 73 0.61 -10.90 -17.44
N LEU A 74 0.45 -9.60 -17.13
CA LEU A 74 0.31 -9.15 -15.75
C LEU A 74 -0.91 -9.79 -15.10
N TRP A 75 -2.06 -9.81 -15.78
CA TRP A 75 -3.28 -10.41 -15.26
C TRP A 75 -3.09 -11.88 -14.89
N LYS A 76 -2.41 -12.67 -15.73
CA LYS A 76 -2.11 -14.08 -15.43
C LYS A 76 -1.36 -14.24 -14.11
N GLN A 77 -0.47 -13.30 -13.79
CA GLN A 77 0.37 -13.33 -12.59
C GLN A 77 -0.39 -12.83 -11.35
N VAL A 78 -1.21 -11.79 -11.50
CA VAL A 78 -1.83 -11.11 -10.34
C VAL A 78 -3.24 -11.57 -10.01
N LYS A 79 -3.96 -12.24 -10.93
CA LYS A 79 -5.41 -12.49 -10.82
C LYS A 79 -5.85 -13.15 -9.50
N ASP A 80 -5.05 -14.07 -8.97
CA ASP A 80 -5.38 -14.86 -7.78
C ASP A 80 -4.98 -14.15 -6.48
N HIS A 81 -4.30 -12.99 -6.59
CA HIS A 81 -3.73 -12.25 -5.46
C HIS A 81 -4.17 -10.78 -5.42
N ALA A 82 -4.70 -10.21 -6.51
CA ALA A 82 -5.01 -8.79 -6.60
C ALA A 82 -6.29 -8.40 -5.86
N GLY A 83 -7.17 -9.38 -5.57
CA GLY A 83 -8.45 -9.15 -4.92
C GLY A 83 -9.42 -8.31 -5.77
N ILE A 84 -9.24 -8.25 -7.10
CA ILE A 84 -10.09 -7.49 -8.02
C ILE A 84 -10.62 -8.39 -9.14
N LYS A 85 -11.78 -8.05 -9.72
CA LYS A 85 -12.32 -8.80 -10.85
C LYS A 85 -11.54 -8.46 -12.12
N ARG A 86 -11.54 -9.39 -13.08
CA ARG A 86 -10.87 -9.22 -14.38
C ARG A 86 -11.29 -7.93 -15.08
N GLN A 87 -12.59 -7.65 -15.13
CA GLN A 87 -13.11 -6.44 -15.79
C GLN A 87 -12.57 -5.16 -15.12
N ASP A 88 -12.60 -5.10 -13.79
CA ASP A 88 -12.08 -3.97 -13.01
C ASP A 88 -10.58 -3.77 -13.23
N PHE A 89 -9.81 -4.86 -13.39
CA PHE A 89 -8.39 -4.79 -13.71
C PHE A 89 -8.12 -4.07 -15.04
N TYR A 90 -8.81 -4.46 -16.11
CA TYR A 90 -8.60 -3.84 -17.43
C TYR A 90 -9.12 -2.41 -17.46
N GLU A 91 -10.24 -2.13 -16.78
CA GLU A 91 -10.76 -0.75 -16.68
C GLU A 91 -9.80 0.14 -15.87
N TYR A 92 -9.25 -0.37 -14.77
CA TYR A 92 -8.28 0.36 -13.95
C TYR A 92 -7.04 0.80 -14.75
N TYR A 93 -6.55 -0.05 -15.64
CA TYR A 93 -5.38 0.24 -16.49
C TYR A 93 -5.71 0.92 -17.82
N LYS A 94 -6.97 1.26 -18.09
CA LYS A 94 -7.36 1.99 -19.30
C LYS A 94 -6.66 3.35 -19.37
N GLY A 95 -5.94 3.58 -20.47
CA GLY A 95 -5.16 4.80 -20.69
C GLY A 95 -3.95 4.97 -19.75
N ALA A 96 -3.53 3.92 -19.04
CA ALA A 96 -2.26 3.94 -18.33
C ALA A 96 -1.09 3.75 -19.30
N SER A 97 0.08 4.28 -18.98
CA SER A 97 1.35 3.97 -19.67
C SER A 97 2.10 2.82 -19.00
N LEU A 98 1.93 2.65 -17.69
CA LEU A 98 2.59 1.65 -16.87
C LEU A 98 1.58 0.87 -16.02
N ALA A 99 1.88 -0.40 -15.79
CA ALA A 99 1.18 -1.26 -14.86
C ALA A 99 2.18 -1.85 -13.86
N VAL A 100 1.93 -1.60 -12.58
CA VAL A 100 2.80 -1.98 -11.46
C VAL A 100 2.03 -2.90 -10.52
N GLY A 101 2.64 -4.02 -10.15
CA GLY A 101 2.17 -4.91 -9.10
C GLY A 101 3.18 -4.96 -7.96
N ILE A 102 2.81 -4.44 -6.79
CA ILE A 102 3.63 -4.51 -5.57
C ILE A 102 3.15 -5.72 -4.79
N TYR A 103 3.89 -6.82 -4.85
CA TYR A 103 3.63 -7.98 -4.00
C TYR A 103 4.12 -7.70 -2.59
N PHE A 104 3.39 -8.20 -1.61
CA PHE A 104 3.67 -7.91 -0.22
C PHE A 104 3.44 -9.11 0.70
N ILE A 105 4.18 -9.07 1.80
CA ILE A 105 4.13 -10.02 2.91
C ILE A 105 3.94 -9.25 4.22
N ASN A 106 3.78 -9.97 5.34
CA ASN A 106 3.76 -9.42 6.70
C ASN A 106 2.75 -8.27 6.88
N ALA A 107 1.59 -8.33 6.20
CA ALA A 107 0.54 -7.33 6.35
C ALA A 107 0.02 -7.32 7.80
N LYS A 108 0.16 -6.18 8.47
CA LYS A 108 -0.18 -5.99 9.88
C LYS A 108 -1.12 -4.80 10.05
N LYS A 109 -2.22 -5.00 10.78
CA LYS A 109 -3.04 -3.90 11.29
C LYS A 109 -2.36 -3.27 12.48
N PHE A 110 -2.43 -1.96 12.57
CA PHE A 110 -2.08 -1.26 13.80
C PHE A 110 -2.97 -1.73 14.94
N GLU A 111 -2.38 -1.85 16.14
CA GLU A 111 -3.15 -2.04 17.37
C GLU A 111 -4.11 -0.88 17.58
N ASN A 112 -3.65 0.33 17.26
CA ASN A 112 -4.42 1.56 17.32
C ASN A 112 -4.54 2.19 15.92
N PRO A 113 -5.53 1.81 15.09
CA PRO A 113 -5.75 2.46 13.80
C PRO A 113 -5.90 3.99 13.98
N ILE A 114 -5.18 4.76 13.16
CA ILE A 114 -5.03 6.20 13.38
C ILE A 114 -5.97 6.95 12.46
N GLU A 115 -7.02 7.56 13.02
CA GLU A 115 -7.88 8.44 12.24
C GLU A 115 -7.09 9.66 11.73
N LEU A 116 -7.37 10.07 10.48
CA LEU A 116 -6.64 11.15 9.83
C LEU A 116 -6.66 12.45 10.65
N HIS A 117 -7.74 12.73 11.38
CA HIS A 117 -7.86 13.93 12.19
C HIS A 117 -6.85 13.93 13.36
N ARG A 118 -6.67 12.79 14.05
CA ARG A 118 -5.70 12.64 15.15
C ARG A 118 -4.26 12.79 14.66
N LEU A 119 -3.99 12.38 13.42
CA LEU A 119 -2.66 12.51 12.84
C LEU A 119 -2.32 13.96 12.49
N LYS A 120 -3.31 14.79 12.13
CA LYS A 120 -3.09 16.22 11.83
C LYS A 120 -2.55 17.00 13.03
N ASP A 121 -2.84 16.56 14.25
CA ASP A 121 -2.33 17.18 15.48
C ASP A 121 -0.81 16.96 15.65
N LYS A 122 -0.25 15.93 15.00
CA LYS A 122 1.19 15.60 15.03
C LYS A 122 1.91 15.94 13.73
N ILE A 123 1.23 15.77 12.59
CA ILE A 123 1.76 15.97 11.24
C ILE A 123 0.72 16.74 10.40
N SER A 124 0.61 18.04 10.68
CA SER A 124 -0.44 18.91 10.13
C SER A 124 -0.46 19.02 8.60
N TYR A 125 0.67 18.77 7.94
CA TYR A 125 0.84 18.81 6.48
C TYR A 125 0.63 17.45 5.80
N LEU A 126 0.50 16.34 6.54
CA LEU A 126 0.27 15.04 5.92
C LEU A 126 -1.14 14.99 5.32
N ARG A 127 -1.21 14.58 4.05
CA ARG A 127 -2.45 14.41 3.30
C ARG A 127 -2.45 13.03 2.64
N PRO A 128 -3.59 12.32 2.62
CA PRO A 128 -3.70 11.10 1.84
C PRO A 128 -3.35 11.33 0.38
N PRO A 129 -2.52 10.49 -0.24
CA PRO A 129 -2.11 10.68 -1.63
C PRO A 129 -3.21 10.22 -2.60
N GLN A 130 -3.29 10.87 -3.76
CA GLN A 130 -4.10 10.40 -4.89
C GLN A 130 -3.48 9.13 -5.53
N SER A 131 -2.15 9.10 -5.66
CA SER A 131 -1.42 7.92 -6.16
C SER A 131 -0.59 7.28 -5.06
N TYR A 132 0.49 7.92 -4.63
CA TYR A 132 1.29 7.51 -3.48
C TYR A 132 2.08 8.73 -2.98
N ARG A 133 2.73 8.60 -1.83
CA ARG A 133 3.70 9.57 -1.31
C ARG A 133 4.81 8.85 -0.56
N TYR A 134 6.05 9.31 -0.65
CA TYR A 134 7.10 8.85 0.25
C TYR A 134 7.03 9.59 1.58
N LEU A 135 7.21 8.85 2.66
CA LEU A 135 7.35 9.39 4.01
C LEU A 135 8.82 9.49 4.37
N ASN A 136 9.15 10.51 5.15
CA ASN A 136 10.46 10.58 5.80
C ASN A 136 10.47 9.75 7.10
N GLU A 137 11.65 9.60 7.68
CA GLU A 137 11.89 8.85 8.92
C GLU A 137 11.01 9.32 10.09
N LYS A 138 10.93 10.64 10.32
CA LYS A 138 10.11 11.21 11.40
C LYS A 138 8.62 10.91 11.22
N GLU A 139 8.12 10.95 9.98
CA GLU A 139 6.72 10.59 9.68
C GLU A 139 6.47 9.11 9.93
N TYR A 140 7.41 8.24 9.53
CA TYR A 140 7.34 6.81 9.80
C TYR A 140 7.32 6.49 11.29
N GLU A 141 8.26 7.05 12.06
CA GLU A 141 8.33 6.84 13.52
C GLU A 141 7.05 7.31 14.21
N THR A 142 6.55 8.48 13.83
CA THR A 142 5.31 9.05 14.39
C THR A 142 4.11 8.15 14.10
N ILE A 143 3.98 7.66 12.87
CA ILE A 143 2.87 6.77 12.49
C ILE A 143 2.98 5.42 13.20
N MET A 144 4.17 4.83 13.27
CA MET A 144 4.39 3.57 14.00
C MET A 144 4.02 3.71 15.47
N LEU A 145 4.50 4.76 16.15
CA LEU A 145 4.22 5.02 17.55
C LEU A 145 2.72 5.22 17.81
N LEU A 146 2.05 6.06 17.01
CA LEU A 146 0.61 6.29 17.14
C LEU A 146 -0.21 5.02 16.83
N GLY A 147 0.31 4.16 15.96
CA GLY A 147 -0.26 2.87 15.61
C GLY A 147 -0.13 1.81 16.71
N GLY A 148 0.62 2.09 17.78
CA GLY A 148 0.91 1.14 18.86
C GLY A 148 2.10 0.22 18.58
N GLU A 149 2.94 0.53 17.59
CA GLU A 149 4.10 -0.29 17.25
C GLU A 149 5.34 0.11 18.08
N ASN A 150 6.12 -0.89 18.51
CA ASN A 150 7.39 -0.64 19.18
C ASN A 150 8.55 -0.61 18.18
N LEU A 151 9.21 0.54 18.05
CA LEU A 151 10.30 0.74 17.09
C LEU A 151 11.56 -0.10 17.42
N SER A 152 11.75 -0.51 18.69
CA SER A 152 12.92 -1.32 19.09
C SER A 152 12.86 -2.78 18.62
N THR A 153 11.67 -3.28 18.27
CA THR A 153 11.50 -4.63 17.71
C THR A 153 11.70 -4.71 16.19
N LEU A 154 11.78 -3.57 15.49
CA LEU A 154 11.92 -3.50 14.02
C LEU A 154 13.38 -3.37 13.54
N THR A 155 14.34 -3.24 14.47
CA THR A 155 15.77 -3.11 14.19
C THR A 155 16.58 -4.39 14.45
N ASN A 156 15.95 -5.45 14.95
CA ASN A 156 16.63 -6.66 15.42
C ASN A 156 16.29 -7.92 14.60
N ASN A 157 16.19 -7.80 13.27
CA ASN A 157 16.24 -8.94 12.34
C ASN A 157 17.09 -8.57 11.11
#